data_AF-X0Z2X6-F1
#
_entry.id   AF-X0Z2X6-F1
#
_cell.length_a   1.000
_cell.length_b   1.000
_cell.length_c   1.000
_cell.angle_alpha   90.00
_cell.angle_beta   90.00
_cell.angle_gamma   90.00
#
_symmetry.space_group_name_H-M   'P 1'
#
loop_
_entity.id
_entity.type
_entity.pdbx_description
1 polymer ?
#
loop_
_entity_poly.entity_id
_entity_poly.type
_entity_poly.pdbx_seq_one_letter_code
_entity_poly.pdbx_strand_id
1 'polypeptide(L)'
;QTEGLLGADLELRELQRSGRIGRIEVNLETRGGKTSGEIIVPSSLDKAETSITGAALEIIQRIGPCNSRIKVGNIEDVRISKRSFVVERAKELLKRMMDTVVPDSQELSDEVAYSVRVMEIQEYGKDRLAAGPSIDDSDEIVIVEGRADVLNLLKHGIKNAIAINGTSVPETVIELCKKKIVTVFVDGDRGGDLIIREFNKVAEIDYVCRAPTGKEVEELTKKEIHKTLRGR
;
A
#
# COMPACT_ATOMS: atom_id res chain seq x y z
N GLN A 1 -17.69 51.98 -23.91
CA GLN A 1 -18.61 52.15 -22.77
C GLN A 1 -19.71 51.13 -22.95
N THR A 2 -19.85 50.18 -22.02
CA THR A 2 -20.90 49.12 -22.04
C THR A 2 -21.90 49.27 -20.90
N GLU A 3 -21.72 50.28 -20.04
CA GLU A 3 -22.54 50.59 -18.86
C GLU A 3 -23.99 50.92 -19.29
N GLY A 4 -24.98 50.31 -18.64
CA GLY A 4 -26.42 50.52 -18.91
C GLY A 4 -27.06 49.71 -20.05
N LEU A 5 -26.31 48.89 -20.79
CA LEU A 5 -26.86 48.00 -21.84
C LEU A 5 -27.25 46.61 -21.33
N LEU A 6 -26.63 46.20 -20.21
CA LEU A 6 -26.88 44.95 -19.53
C LEU A 6 -27.49 45.25 -18.16
N GLY A 7 -28.29 44.33 -17.62
CA GLY A 7 -28.75 44.44 -16.23
C GLY A 7 -27.56 44.55 -15.26
N ALA A 8 -27.75 45.17 -14.10
CA ALA A 8 -26.68 45.47 -13.13
C ALA A 8 -25.80 44.24 -12.79
N ASP A 9 -26.39 43.05 -12.79
CA ASP A 9 -25.72 41.78 -12.47
C ASP A 9 -24.79 41.26 -13.59
N LEU A 10 -24.86 41.85 -14.79
CA LEU A 10 -24.04 41.49 -15.96
C LEU A 10 -23.08 42.62 -16.38
N GLU A 11 -22.98 43.69 -15.59
CA GLU A 11 -21.99 44.73 -15.83
C GLU A 11 -20.58 44.24 -15.51
N LEU A 12 -19.62 44.49 -16.41
CA LEU A 12 -18.24 43.97 -16.28
C LEU A 12 -17.55 44.38 -14.97
N ARG A 13 -17.80 45.61 -14.49
CA ARG A 13 -17.25 46.08 -13.20
C ARG A 13 -17.82 45.28 -12.03
N GLU A 14 -19.13 45.03 -12.04
CA GLU A 14 -19.82 44.29 -11.00
C GLU A 14 -19.48 42.80 -11.04
N LEU A 15 -19.37 42.23 -12.24
CA LEU A 15 -18.90 40.86 -12.46
C LEU A 15 -17.46 40.66 -11.99
N GLN A 16 -16.58 41.65 -12.18
CA GLN A 16 -15.22 41.60 -11.67
C GLN A 16 -15.17 41.77 -10.14
N ARG A 17 -15.97 42.69 -9.58
CA ARG A 17 -16.07 42.92 -8.13
C ARG A 17 -16.62 41.71 -7.37
N SER A 18 -17.61 41.05 -7.95
CA SER A 18 -18.21 39.81 -7.41
C SER A 18 -17.35 38.56 -7.65
N GLY A 19 -16.24 38.68 -8.38
CA GLY A 19 -15.34 37.56 -8.69
C GLY A 19 -15.89 36.58 -9.73
N ARG A 20 -17.02 36.90 -10.38
CA ARG A 20 -17.61 36.09 -11.46
C ARG A 20 -16.82 36.21 -12.77
N ILE A 21 -16.11 37.31 -12.95
CA ILE A 21 -15.06 37.49 -13.96
C ILE A 21 -13.72 37.62 -13.26
N GLY A 22 -12.72 36.89 -13.75
CA GLY A 22 -11.35 36.93 -13.26
C GLY A 22 -10.58 38.13 -13.80
N ARG A 23 -9.25 38.05 -13.79
CA ARG A 23 -8.39 39.10 -14.36
C ARG A 23 -8.52 39.08 -15.88
N ILE A 24 -8.89 40.21 -16.46
CA ILE A 24 -8.93 40.39 -17.92
C ILE A 24 -7.49 40.53 -18.39
N GLU A 25 -7.06 39.62 -19.25
CA GLU A 25 -5.72 39.64 -19.84
C GLU A 25 -5.81 40.26 -21.23
N VAL A 26 -4.89 41.18 -21.52
CA VAL A 26 -4.86 41.90 -22.80
C VAL A 26 -3.46 41.81 -23.38
N ASN A 27 -3.33 41.09 -24.48
CA ASN A 27 -2.08 40.92 -25.21
C ASN A 27 -2.10 41.82 -26.44
N LEU A 28 -1.32 42.90 -26.44
CA LEU A 28 -1.30 43.89 -27.52
C LEU A 28 0.03 43.86 -28.27
N GLU A 29 -0.05 43.93 -29.58
CA GLU A 29 1.08 44.23 -30.46
C GLU A 29 0.81 45.54 -31.21
N THR A 30 1.82 46.41 -31.24
CA THR A 30 1.74 47.68 -31.98
C THR A 30 2.77 47.67 -33.11
N ARG A 31 2.30 47.81 -34.36
CA ARG A 31 3.15 47.94 -35.54
C ARG A 31 2.63 49.06 -36.43
N GLY A 32 3.52 49.98 -36.82
CA GLY A 32 3.19 51.07 -37.75
C GLY A 32 2.03 51.97 -37.31
N GLY A 33 1.92 52.26 -36.01
CA GLY A 33 0.86 53.11 -35.46
C GLY A 33 -0.52 52.45 -35.34
N LYS A 34 -0.64 51.16 -35.66
CA LYS A 34 -1.84 50.35 -35.41
C LYS A 34 -1.55 49.34 -34.30
N THR A 35 -2.53 49.16 -33.42
CA THR A 35 -2.48 48.17 -32.34
C THR A 35 -3.50 47.07 -32.63
N SER A 36 -3.05 45.83 -32.59
CA SER A 36 -3.88 44.63 -32.67
C SER A 36 -3.58 43.75 -31.48
N GLY A 37 -4.55 42.99 -31.01
CA GLY A 37 -4.34 42.16 -29.84
C GLY A 37 -5.49 41.25 -29.51
N GLU A 38 -5.28 40.44 -28.48
CA GLU A 38 -6.24 39.49 -27.95
C GLU A 38 -6.67 39.91 -26.54
N ILE A 39 -7.95 39.75 -26.25
CA ILE A 39 -8.54 39.99 -24.92
C ILE A 39 -9.06 38.65 -24.41
N ILE A 40 -8.52 38.19 -23.29
CA ILE A 40 -8.94 36.95 -22.64
C ILE A 40 -9.70 37.31 -21.37
N VAL A 41 -10.97 36.90 -21.32
CA VAL A 41 -11.86 37.16 -20.18
C VAL A 41 -12.18 35.83 -19.48
N PRO A 42 -11.47 35.47 -18.40
CA PRO A 42 -11.83 34.31 -17.61
C PRO A 42 -13.14 34.56 -16.88
N SER A 43 -14.07 33.63 -17.00
CA SER A 43 -15.43 33.75 -16.46
C SER A 43 -15.81 32.49 -15.69
N SER A 44 -16.52 32.66 -14.58
CA SER A 44 -17.18 31.58 -13.85
C SER A 44 -18.68 31.48 -14.17
N LEU A 45 -19.19 32.35 -15.06
CA LEU A 45 -20.57 32.44 -15.49
C LEU A 45 -21.02 31.19 -16.25
N ASP A 46 -22.34 31.03 -16.42
CA ASP A 46 -22.86 30.00 -17.30
C ASP A 46 -22.63 30.36 -18.79
N LYS A 47 -23.00 29.42 -19.68
CA LYS A 47 -22.78 29.59 -21.13
C LYS A 47 -23.57 30.75 -21.72
N ALA A 48 -24.79 31.00 -21.22
CA ALA A 48 -25.65 32.05 -21.73
C ALA A 48 -25.13 33.43 -21.30
N GLU A 49 -24.83 33.59 -20.02
CA GLU A 49 -24.27 34.80 -19.43
C GLU A 49 -22.88 35.15 -20.00
N THR A 50 -22.03 34.13 -20.22
CA THR A 50 -20.72 34.32 -20.87
C THR A 50 -20.88 34.82 -22.31
N SER A 51 -21.84 34.26 -23.05
CA SER A 51 -22.12 34.67 -24.43
C SER A 51 -22.66 36.10 -24.51
N ILE A 52 -23.57 36.47 -23.61
CA ILE A 52 -24.12 37.82 -23.51
C ILE A 52 -23.01 38.83 -23.19
N THR A 53 -22.15 38.50 -22.23
CA THR A 53 -20.99 39.34 -21.86
C THR A 53 -20.03 39.52 -23.04
N GLY A 54 -19.74 38.44 -23.78
CA GLY A 54 -18.90 38.49 -24.99
C GLY A 54 -19.50 39.37 -26.08
N ALA A 55 -20.80 39.23 -26.35
CA ALA A 55 -21.51 40.07 -27.33
C ALA A 55 -21.50 41.55 -26.92
N ALA A 56 -21.64 41.84 -25.62
CA ALA A 56 -21.57 43.22 -25.13
C ALA A 56 -20.18 43.86 -25.30
N LEU A 57 -19.11 43.07 -25.25
CA LEU A 57 -17.75 43.56 -25.53
C LEU A 57 -17.56 43.96 -27.00
N GLU A 58 -18.25 43.33 -27.95
CA GLU A 58 -18.17 43.72 -29.37
C GLU A 58 -18.75 45.12 -29.65
N ILE A 59 -19.65 45.60 -28.78
CA ILE A 59 -20.25 46.93 -28.89
C ILE A 59 -19.21 48.04 -28.63
N ILE A 60 -18.04 47.71 -28.07
CA ILE A 60 -16.98 48.69 -27.79
C ILE A 60 -16.32 49.15 -29.10
N GLN A 61 -16.70 50.35 -29.53
CA GLN A 61 -16.19 50.99 -30.75
C GLN A 61 -14.98 51.91 -30.52
N ARG A 62 -14.61 52.16 -29.25
CA ARG A 62 -13.52 53.07 -28.90
C ARG A 62 -12.77 52.61 -27.65
N ILE A 63 -11.43 52.60 -27.74
CA ILE A 63 -10.51 52.33 -26.63
C ILE A 63 -9.53 53.51 -26.56
N GLY A 64 -9.56 54.26 -25.45
CA GLY A 64 -8.81 55.51 -25.32
C GLY A 64 -9.18 56.52 -26.42
N PRO A 65 -8.21 57.17 -27.08
CA PRO A 65 -8.48 58.12 -28.16
C PRO A 65 -8.74 57.45 -29.53
N CYS A 66 -8.57 56.13 -29.64
CA CYS A 66 -8.57 55.40 -30.91
C CYS A 66 -9.89 54.64 -31.15
N ASN A 67 -10.32 54.57 -32.41
CA ASN A 67 -11.42 53.69 -32.81
C ASN A 67 -10.95 52.23 -32.75
N SER A 68 -11.83 51.35 -32.27
CA SER A 68 -11.58 49.92 -32.11
C SER A 68 -12.67 49.09 -32.77
N ARG A 69 -12.31 47.87 -33.17
CA ARG A 69 -13.27 46.83 -33.55
C ARG A 69 -12.90 45.58 -32.76
N ILE A 70 -13.82 45.15 -31.91
CA ILE A 70 -13.68 43.92 -31.12
C ILE A 70 -14.59 42.86 -31.75
N LYS A 71 -14.11 41.61 -31.77
CA LYS A 71 -14.89 40.44 -32.16
C LYS A 71 -14.61 39.29 -31.20
N VAL A 72 -15.65 38.55 -30.83
CA VAL A 72 -15.53 37.31 -30.06
C VAL A 72 -14.94 36.24 -30.98
N GLY A 73 -13.72 35.83 -30.68
CA GLY A 73 -13.04 34.77 -31.43
C GLY A 73 -13.52 33.37 -31.03
N ASN A 74 -13.56 33.09 -29.73
CA ASN A 74 -13.92 31.77 -29.20
C ASN A 74 -14.56 31.90 -27.80
N ILE A 75 -15.45 30.97 -27.47
CA ILE A 75 -16.00 30.78 -26.12
C ILE A 75 -15.79 29.31 -25.74
N GLU A 76 -14.97 29.05 -24.73
CA GLU A 76 -14.57 27.70 -24.35
C GLU A 76 -14.85 27.41 -22.87
N ASP A 77 -15.41 26.22 -22.60
CA ASP A 77 -15.51 25.68 -21.25
C ASP A 77 -14.23 24.93 -20.86
N VAL A 78 -13.28 25.67 -20.31
CA VAL A 78 -12.00 25.14 -19.82
C VAL A 78 -12.13 24.18 -18.63
N ARG A 79 -13.32 24.05 -18.01
CA ARG A 79 -13.51 23.16 -16.85
C ARG A 79 -13.45 21.70 -17.28
N ILE A 80 -13.97 21.36 -18.45
CA ILE A 80 -14.00 19.99 -18.96
C ILE A 80 -12.58 19.50 -19.24
N SER A 81 -11.80 20.29 -19.99
CA SER A 81 -10.41 19.97 -20.32
C SER A 81 -9.52 19.87 -19.07
N LYS A 82 -9.67 20.81 -18.13
CA LYS A 82 -8.93 20.78 -16.85
C LYS A 82 -9.30 19.59 -15.98
N ARG A 83 -10.57 19.19 -15.91
CA ARG A 83 -10.99 17.99 -15.15
C ARG A 83 -10.32 16.73 -15.71
N SER A 84 -10.34 16.56 -17.03
CA SER A 84 -9.68 15.41 -17.66
C SER A 84 -8.17 15.40 -17.38
N PHE A 85 -7.51 16.56 -17.47
CA PHE A 85 -6.10 16.69 -17.11
C PHE A 85 -5.82 16.30 -15.65
N VAL A 86 -6.63 16.79 -14.71
CA VAL A 86 -6.48 16.47 -13.28
C VAL A 86 -6.62 14.97 -13.02
N VAL A 87 -7.58 14.31 -13.66
CA VAL A 87 -7.79 12.86 -13.53
C VAL A 87 -6.59 12.08 -14.05
N GLU A 88 -6.13 12.39 -15.26
CA GLU A 88 -4.98 11.70 -15.85
C GLU A 88 -3.70 11.94 -15.05
N ARG A 89 -3.48 13.17 -14.57
CA ARG A 89 -2.34 13.50 -13.72
C ARG A 89 -2.39 12.79 -12.38
N ALA A 90 -3.57 12.68 -11.77
CA ALA A 90 -3.74 11.95 -10.51
C ALA A 90 -3.43 10.46 -10.68
N LYS A 91 -3.88 9.82 -11.77
CA LYS A 91 -3.52 8.43 -12.10
C LYS A 91 -2.02 8.24 -12.24
N GLU A 92 -1.36 9.14 -12.96
CA GLU A 92 0.09 9.09 -13.16
C GLU A 92 0.86 9.25 -11.83
N LEU A 93 0.45 10.19 -10.99
CA LEU A 93 1.06 10.40 -9.67
C LEU A 93 0.88 9.17 -8.77
N LEU A 94 -0.31 8.57 -8.75
CA LEU A 94 -0.57 7.34 -8.02
C LEU A 94 0.29 6.18 -8.54
N LYS A 95 0.37 6.02 -9.86
CA LYS A 95 1.24 5.01 -10.48
C LYS A 95 2.70 5.20 -10.09
N ARG A 96 3.21 6.44 -10.10
CA ARG A 96 4.56 6.73 -9.61
C ARG A 96 4.70 6.41 -8.13
N MET A 97 3.73 6.74 -7.29
CA MET A 97 3.78 6.37 -5.87
C MET A 97 3.87 4.85 -5.71
N MET A 98 3.11 4.08 -6.49
CA MET A 98 3.16 2.61 -6.50
C MET A 98 4.47 2.06 -7.08
N ASP A 99 5.00 2.65 -8.15
CA ASP A 99 6.27 2.27 -8.78
C ASP A 99 7.49 2.68 -7.92
N THR A 100 7.32 3.66 -7.00
CA THR A 100 8.32 4.05 -5.99
C THR A 100 8.21 3.22 -4.71
N VAL A 101 7.18 2.36 -4.58
CA VAL A 101 7.19 1.24 -3.63
C VAL A 101 8.12 0.17 -4.18
N VAL A 102 9.42 0.45 -4.05
CA VAL A 102 10.44 -0.55 -3.76
C VAL A 102 9.86 -1.46 -2.66
N PRO A 103 10.04 -2.80 -2.73
CA PRO A 103 9.58 -3.68 -1.63
C PRO A 103 10.07 -3.06 -0.33
N ASP A 104 9.19 -2.94 0.66
CA ASP A 104 9.52 -2.24 1.90
C ASP A 104 10.92 -2.73 2.35
N SER A 105 11.85 -1.84 2.70
CA SER A 105 13.21 -2.28 3.08
C SER A 105 13.19 -3.38 4.15
N GLN A 106 12.10 -3.42 4.93
CA GLN A 106 11.71 -4.49 5.83
C GLN A 106 11.28 -5.78 5.12
N GLU A 107 10.43 -5.74 4.10
CA GLU A 107 10.03 -6.90 3.29
C GLU A 107 11.22 -7.49 2.50
N LEU A 108 12.08 -6.66 1.89
CA LEU A 108 13.31 -7.12 1.24
C LEU A 108 14.28 -7.75 2.25
N SER A 109 14.43 -7.13 3.43
CA SER A 109 15.24 -7.71 4.51
C SER A 109 14.62 -9.00 5.07
N ASP A 110 13.29 -9.07 5.16
CA ASP A 110 12.55 -10.22 5.64
C ASP A 110 12.59 -11.37 4.62
N GLU A 111 12.54 -11.08 3.32
CA GLU A 111 12.67 -12.05 2.22
C GLU A 111 14.11 -12.58 2.12
N VAL A 112 15.11 -11.70 2.26
CA VAL A 112 16.52 -12.10 2.34
C VAL A 112 16.76 -12.91 3.61
N ALA A 113 16.27 -12.48 4.77
CA ALA A 113 16.38 -13.23 6.02
C ALA A 113 15.63 -14.56 5.95
N TYR A 114 14.46 -14.61 5.32
CA TYR A 114 13.71 -15.84 5.07
C TYR A 114 14.49 -16.78 4.17
N SER A 115 15.07 -16.28 3.08
CA SER A 115 15.91 -17.08 2.18
C SER A 115 17.12 -17.68 2.91
N VAL A 116 17.79 -16.91 3.77
CA VAL A 116 18.88 -17.41 4.62
C VAL A 116 18.39 -18.47 5.60
N ARG A 117 17.21 -18.30 6.21
CA ARG A 117 16.63 -19.28 7.15
C ARG A 117 16.15 -20.56 6.48
N VAL A 118 15.64 -20.48 5.25
CA VAL A 118 15.32 -21.66 4.44
C VAL A 118 16.59 -22.45 4.15
N MET A 119 17.73 -21.78 3.93
CA MET A 119 19.04 -22.43 3.79
C MET A 119 19.57 -23.03 5.11
N GLU A 120 19.12 -22.55 6.28
CA GLU A 120 19.49 -23.13 7.58
C GLU A 120 18.73 -24.43 7.91
N ILE A 121 17.62 -24.75 7.22
CA ILE A 121 16.92 -26.03 7.40
C ILE A 121 17.78 -27.16 6.83
N GLN A 122 17.96 -28.19 7.65
CA GLN A 122 18.61 -29.43 7.29
C GLN A 122 17.64 -30.61 7.36
N GLU A 123 18.00 -31.70 6.69
CA GLU A 123 17.37 -32.99 6.87
C GLU A 123 18.09 -33.73 8.00
N TYR A 124 17.34 -34.23 8.98
CA TYR A 124 17.87 -34.88 10.16
C TYR A 124 17.43 -36.34 10.27
N GLY A 125 18.39 -37.21 10.62
CA GLY A 125 18.17 -38.63 10.86
C GLY A 125 17.82 -39.45 9.61
N LYS A 126 17.47 -40.72 9.84
CA LYS A 126 17.15 -41.67 8.74
C LYS A 126 15.85 -41.31 8.05
N ASP A 127 14.94 -40.69 8.79
CA ASP A 127 13.61 -40.28 8.33
C ASP A 127 13.63 -38.94 7.55
N ARG A 128 14.82 -38.31 7.40
CA ARG A 128 15.02 -37.03 6.68
C ARG A 128 14.05 -35.93 7.13
N LEU A 129 13.98 -35.74 8.44
CA LEU A 129 13.06 -34.78 9.06
C LEU A 129 13.57 -33.36 8.87
N ALA A 130 12.65 -32.43 8.59
CA ALA A 130 13.02 -31.01 8.54
C ALA A 130 13.42 -30.56 9.94
N ALA A 131 14.63 -30.03 10.08
CA ALA A 131 15.19 -29.64 11.36
C ALA A 131 16.00 -28.35 11.26
N GLY A 132 16.10 -27.65 12.38
CA GLY A 132 17.07 -26.58 12.56
C GLY A 132 18.50 -27.12 12.68
N PRO A 133 19.50 -26.24 12.55
CA PRO A 133 20.91 -26.64 12.50
C PRO A 133 21.46 -27.12 13.85
N SER A 134 20.79 -26.81 14.97
CA SER A 134 21.34 -27.01 16.32
C SER A 134 20.77 -28.23 17.05
N ILE A 135 20.21 -29.22 16.34
CA ILE A 135 19.64 -30.43 16.98
C ILE A 135 20.69 -31.24 17.73
N ASP A 136 21.87 -31.48 17.14
CA ASP A 136 22.90 -32.29 17.77
C ASP A 136 23.53 -31.59 18.97
N ASP A 137 23.81 -30.29 18.84
CA ASP A 137 24.53 -29.49 19.83
C ASP A 137 23.66 -29.06 21.03
N SER A 138 22.33 -29.05 20.90
CA SER A 138 21.45 -28.57 21.96
C SER A 138 21.04 -29.69 22.92
N ASP A 139 21.13 -29.45 24.23
CA ASP A 139 20.67 -30.41 25.26
C ASP A 139 19.14 -30.51 25.34
N GLU A 140 18.43 -29.46 24.90
CA GLU A 140 16.98 -29.43 24.75
C GLU A 140 16.58 -29.27 23.28
N ILE A 141 15.43 -29.84 22.88
CA ILE A 141 14.87 -29.72 21.53
C ILE A 141 13.37 -29.40 21.57
N VAL A 142 12.89 -28.75 20.52
CA VAL A 142 11.47 -28.47 20.30
C VAL A 142 10.96 -29.32 19.14
N ILE A 143 9.97 -30.16 19.39
CA ILE A 143 9.34 -30.98 18.36
C ILE A 143 8.05 -30.31 17.90
N VAL A 144 7.86 -30.20 16.59
CA VAL A 144 6.67 -29.61 15.94
C VAL A 144 6.07 -30.55 14.90
N GLU A 145 4.86 -30.27 14.42
CA GLU A 145 4.16 -31.10 13.45
C GLU A 145 4.84 -31.06 12.08
N GLY A 146 5.08 -29.85 11.56
CA GLY A 146 5.44 -29.63 10.17
C GLY A 146 6.69 -28.80 9.94
N ARG A 147 7.14 -28.81 8.68
CA ARG A 147 8.27 -28.00 8.20
C ARG A 147 8.03 -26.49 8.38
N ALA A 148 6.80 -26.03 8.19
CA ALA A 148 6.45 -24.61 8.30
C ALA A 148 6.60 -24.10 9.75
N ASP A 149 6.28 -24.94 10.72
CA ASP A 149 6.52 -24.65 12.13
C ASP A 149 8.02 -24.50 12.42
N VAL A 150 8.85 -25.41 11.89
CA VAL A 150 10.31 -25.30 12.01
C VAL A 150 10.82 -23.99 11.41
N LEU A 151 10.31 -23.59 10.23
CA LEU A 151 10.65 -22.30 9.62
C LEU A 151 10.25 -21.13 10.50
N ASN A 152 9.07 -21.15 11.10
CA ASN A 152 8.60 -20.07 11.95
C ASN A 152 9.41 -19.97 13.26
N LEU A 153 9.75 -21.11 13.85
CA LEU A 153 10.63 -21.18 15.03
C LEU A 153 12.04 -20.65 14.71
N LEU A 154 12.63 -21.04 13.57
CA LEU A 154 13.92 -20.52 13.10
C LEU A 154 13.87 -19.01 12.85
N LYS A 155 12.79 -18.52 12.22
CA LYS A 155 12.51 -17.09 12.04
C LYS A 155 12.54 -16.31 13.35
N HIS A 156 12.18 -16.96 14.45
CA HIS A 156 12.16 -16.37 15.77
C HIS A 156 13.33 -16.76 16.68
N GLY A 157 14.36 -17.40 16.11
CA GLY A 157 15.66 -17.64 16.74
C GLY A 157 15.79 -18.99 17.47
N ILE A 158 14.84 -19.90 17.28
CA ILE A 158 14.84 -21.23 17.90
C ILE A 158 15.43 -22.21 16.89
N LYS A 159 16.71 -22.56 17.08
CA LYS A 159 17.52 -23.34 16.13
C LYS A 159 17.52 -24.85 16.34
N ASN A 160 16.90 -25.30 17.43
CA ASN A 160 16.82 -26.69 17.89
C ASN A 160 15.41 -27.28 17.68
N ALA A 161 14.72 -26.84 16.63
CA ALA A 161 13.38 -27.33 16.26
C ALA A 161 13.46 -28.49 15.25
N ILE A 162 12.60 -29.51 15.40
CA ILE A 162 12.51 -30.65 14.47
C ILE A 162 11.04 -31.02 14.20
N ALA A 163 10.70 -31.28 12.94
CA ALA A 163 9.36 -31.68 12.51
C ALA A 163 9.17 -33.20 12.52
N ILE A 164 7.97 -33.68 12.85
CA ILE A 164 7.59 -35.09 12.72
C ILE A 164 6.92 -35.43 11.36
N ASN A 165 6.58 -34.40 10.57
CA ASN A 165 5.94 -34.52 9.25
C ASN A 165 4.62 -35.31 9.27
N GLY A 166 3.75 -35.03 10.24
CA GLY A 166 2.44 -35.65 10.38
C GLY A 166 2.11 -36.03 11.81
N THR A 167 1.28 -37.06 12.00
CA THR A 167 0.79 -37.46 13.34
C THR A 167 1.52 -38.66 13.95
N SER A 168 2.24 -39.43 13.14
CA SER A 168 3.04 -40.57 13.61
C SER A 168 4.43 -40.09 14.01
N VAL A 169 4.92 -40.53 15.16
CA VAL A 169 6.26 -40.18 15.66
C VAL A 169 7.32 -41.07 14.98
N PRO A 170 8.28 -40.51 14.21
CA PRO A 170 9.32 -41.30 13.56
C PRO A 170 10.35 -41.88 14.54
N GLU A 171 11.04 -42.95 14.14
CA GLU A 171 12.05 -43.62 14.98
C GLU A 171 13.20 -42.68 15.36
N THR A 172 13.63 -41.82 14.42
CA THR A 172 14.63 -40.78 14.68
C THR A 172 14.25 -39.91 15.89
N VAL A 173 12.98 -39.57 16.03
CA VAL A 173 12.48 -38.69 17.10
C VAL A 173 12.37 -39.43 18.42
N ILE A 174 11.95 -40.70 18.39
CA ILE A 174 11.93 -41.57 19.57
C ILE A 174 13.34 -41.70 20.17
N GLU A 175 14.37 -41.83 19.33
CA GLU A 175 15.76 -41.89 19.79
C GLU A 175 16.26 -40.56 20.38
N LEU A 176 15.80 -39.43 19.86
CA LEU A 176 16.11 -38.11 20.43
C LEU A 176 15.47 -37.92 21.80
N CYS A 177 14.23 -38.38 21.99
CA CYS A 177 13.51 -38.28 23.26
C CYS A 177 14.22 -39.00 24.41
N LYS A 178 15.06 -40.00 24.12
CA LYS A 178 15.85 -40.72 25.14
C LYS A 178 17.11 -39.98 25.59
N LYS A 179 17.54 -38.98 24.83
CA LYS A 179 18.88 -38.36 24.95
C LYS A 179 18.84 -36.88 25.32
N LYS A 180 17.72 -36.21 25.06
CA LYS A 180 17.58 -34.75 25.15
C LYS A 180 16.31 -34.39 25.91
N ILE A 181 16.27 -33.18 26.46
CA ILE A 181 15.05 -32.62 27.04
C ILE A 181 14.11 -32.23 25.90
N VAL A 182 12.89 -32.76 25.91
CA VAL A 182 11.93 -32.62 24.81
C VAL A 182 10.75 -31.75 25.20
N THR A 183 10.53 -30.71 24.39
CA THR A 183 9.28 -29.96 24.39
C THR A 183 8.50 -30.26 23.11
N VAL A 184 7.32 -30.85 23.22
CA VAL A 184 6.41 -31.01 22.07
C VAL A 184 5.55 -29.76 21.96
N PHE A 185 5.67 -29.02 20.86
CA PHE A 185 4.91 -27.82 20.58
C PHE A 185 3.91 -28.09 19.45
N VAL A 186 2.63 -28.20 19.81
CA VAL A 186 1.55 -28.52 18.88
C VAL A 186 0.60 -27.35 18.64
N ASP A 187 -0.17 -27.47 17.56
CA ASP A 187 -1.23 -26.55 17.19
C ASP A 187 -2.37 -26.52 18.21
N GLY A 188 -3.13 -25.41 18.18
CA GLY A 188 -4.25 -25.15 19.07
C GLY A 188 -5.54 -25.85 18.67
N ASP A 189 -5.46 -27.02 18.05
CA ASP A 189 -6.55 -27.71 17.37
C ASP A 189 -6.66 -29.20 17.80
N ARG A 190 -7.49 -29.98 17.10
CA ARG A 190 -7.68 -31.41 17.39
C ARG A 190 -6.53 -32.26 16.85
N GLY A 191 -5.82 -31.82 15.81
CA GLY A 191 -4.61 -32.48 15.30
C GLY A 191 -3.53 -32.54 16.38
N GLY A 192 -3.28 -31.41 17.05
CA GLY A 192 -2.32 -31.32 18.15
C GLY A 192 -2.62 -32.26 19.32
N ASP A 193 -3.91 -32.48 19.65
CA ASP A 193 -4.32 -33.47 20.67
C ASP A 193 -3.91 -34.90 20.28
N LEU A 194 -4.00 -35.24 19.00
CA LEU A 194 -3.65 -36.58 18.51
C LEU A 194 -2.15 -36.81 18.57
N ILE A 195 -1.35 -35.80 18.23
CA ILE A 195 0.12 -35.86 18.30
C ILE A 195 0.58 -36.11 19.74
N ILE A 196 0.06 -35.35 20.71
CA ILE A 196 0.41 -35.55 22.13
C ILE A 196 0.05 -36.97 22.59
N ARG A 197 -1.14 -37.46 22.19
CA ARG A 197 -1.56 -38.84 22.52
C ARG A 197 -0.65 -39.88 21.90
N GLU A 198 -0.12 -39.63 20.71
CA GLU A 198 0.80 -40.56 20.07
C GLU A 198 2.15 -40.58 20.77
N PHE A 199 2.72 -39.40 21.08
CA PHE A 199 3.95 -39.30 21.89
C PHE A 199 3.84 -40.09 23.18
N ASN A 200 2.76 -39.89 23.96
CA ASN A 200 2.55 -40.59 25.24
C ASN A 200 2.52 -42.13 25.13
N LYS A 201 2.31 -42.70 23.94
CA LYS A 201 2.36 -44.17 23.75
C LYS A 201 3.77 -44.67 23.42
N VAL A 202 4.57 -43.87 22.72
CA VAL A 202 5.79 -44.34 22.06
C VAL A 202 7.08 -43.72 22.61
N ALA A 203 7.00 -42.58 23.30
CA ALA A 203 8.15 -41.87 23.84
C ALA A 203 7.80 -41.08 25.11
N GLU A 204 8.80 -40.85 25.97
CA GLU A 204 8.68 -39.96 27.12
C GLU A 204 8.99 -38.52 26.67
N ILE A 205 8.15 -37.56 27.07
CA ILE A 205 8.28 -36.14 26.73
C ILE A 205 8.29 -35.33 28.02
N ASP A 206 9.17 -34.32 28.12
CA ASP A 206 9.31 -33.53 29.34
C ASP A 206 8.26 -32.43 29.45
N TYR A 207 7.98 -31.75 28.34
CA TYR A 207 7.07 -30.61 28.30
C TYR A 207 6.14 -30.66 27.09
N VAL A 208 4.92 -30.15 27.27
CA VAL A 208 3.95 -29.96 26.20
C VAL A 208 3.57 -28.49 26.14
N CYS A 209 3.79 -27.89 24.98
CA CYS A 209 3.38 -26.54 24.64
C CYS A 209 2.26 -26.60 23.60
N ARG A 210 1.26 -25.73 23.75
CA ARG A 210 0.15 -25.63 22.80
C ARG A 210 -0.03 -24.20 22.33
N ALA A 211 -0.23 -24.03 21.03
CA ALA A 211 -0.61 -22.75 20.45
C ALA A 211 -1.99 -22.30 21.00
N PRO A 212 -2.30 -20.99 20.99
CA PRO A 212 -3.64 -20.51 21.32
C PRO A 212 -4.73 -21.22 20.50
N THR A 213 -5.91 -21.40 21.08
CA THR A 213 -7.02 -22.12 20.43
C THR A 213 -7.30 -21.59 19.02
N GLY A 214 -7.27 -22.49 18.04
CA GLY A 214 -7.52 -22.18 16.63
C GLY A 214 -6.38 -21.48 15.90
N LYS A 215 -5.17 -21.44 16.47
CA LYS A 215 -3.95 -21.01 15.77
C LYS A 215 -3.00 -22.18 15.55
N GLU A 216 -2.28 -22.10 14.44
CA GLU A 216 -1.20 -23.02 14.07
C GLU A 216 0.15 -22.43 14.50
N VAL A 217 1.14 -23.28 14.77
CA VAL A 217 2.48 -22.85 15.22
C VAL A 217 3.16 -21.98 14.14
N GLU A 218 2.92 -22.24 12.86
CA GLU A 218 3.40 -21.43 11.73
C GLU A 218 2.87 -19.98 11.73
N GLU A 219 1.74 -19.70 12.37
CA GLU A 219 1.12 -18.37 12.41
C GLU A 219 1.55 -17.53 13.62
N LEU A 220 2.26 -18.13 14.57
CA LEU A 220 2.56 -17.47 15.85
C LEU A 220 3.60 -16.36 15.71
N THR A 221 3.34 -15.25 16.39
CA THR A 221 4.31 -14.16 16.52
C THR A 221 5.43 -14.54 17.49
N LYS A 222 6.60 -13.87 17.38
CA LYS A 222 7.71 -13.99 18.33
C LYS A 222 7.27 -13.91 19.81
N LYS A 223 6.34 -13.00 20.12
CA LYS A 223 5.84 -12.81 21.50
C LYS A 223 5.02 -14.01 21.96
N GLU A 224 4.20 -14.57 21.10
CA GLU A 224 3.38 -15.74 21.40
C GLU A 224 4.26 -16.99 21.59
N ILE A 225 5.20 -17.25 20.67
CA ILE A 225 6.13 -18.39 20.78
C ILE A 225 6.90 -18.36 22.10
N HIS A 226 7.55 -17.24 22.42
CA HIS A 226 8.29 -17.14 23.68
C HIS A 226 7.38 -17.17 24.91
N LYS A 227 6.12 -16.73 24.81
CA LYS A 227 5.16 -16.85 25.92
C LYS A 227 4.79 -18.32 26.15
N THR A 228 4.51 -19.07 25.09
CA THR A 228 4.15 -20.49 25.18
C THR A 228 5.32 -21.32 25.70
N LEU A 229 6.52 -21.17 25.13
CA LEU A 229 7.70 -21.95 25.53
C LEU A 229 8.23 -21.61 26.92
N ARG A 230 8.02 -20.38 27.42
CA ARG A 230 8.37 -20.00 28.81
C ARG A 230 7.35 -20.46 29.84
N GLY A 231 6.13 -20.77 29.41
CA GLY A 231 5.08 -21.33 30.28
C GLY A 231 5.23 -22.82 30.56
N ARG A 232 6.37 -23.40 30.18
CA ARG A 232 6.78 -24.77 30.51
C ARG A 232 6.79 -25.04 32.01
#